data_AF-A0A166ILN2-F1
#
_entry.id   AF-A0A166ILN2-F1
#
_cell.length_a   1.000
_cell.length_b   1.000
_cell.length_c   1.000
_cell.angle_alpha   90.00
_cell.angle_beta   90.00
_cell.angle_gamma   90.00
#
_symmetry.space_group_name_H-M   'P 1'
#
loop_
_entity.id
_entity.type
_entity.pdbx_description
1 polymer ?
#
loop_
_entity_poly.entity_id
_entity_poly.type
_entity_poly.pdbx_seq_one_letter_code
_entity_poly.pdbx_strand_id
1 'polypeptide(L)'
;MESIRSKVQKRIAEKEKREREREARVQEELRLQAALKERNIYSESKEEGKASSHDYRVRWDEEDPDSLILPVFFLYPQHAITDAIPNFAEHTPFSAHLSAMFPPNAPPPAWDTKGEYIADKLVVYAVTRRKRVLKVGKRMSLADVCRSAGGKEGEKDGLEMRDGGLAFAVLPKGEEEQRWVEQVKRERGF
;
A
#
# COMPACT_ATOMS: atom_id res chain seq x y z
N MET A 1 -24.93 -14.47 -46.10
CA MET A 1 -23.92 -13.41 -46.32
C MET A 1 -24.31 -12.20 -45.47
N GLU A 2 -23.44 -11.76 -44.57
CA GLU A 2 -23.69 -10.58 -43.72
C GLU A 2 -23.65 -9.30 -44.56
N SER A 3 -24.72 -8.49 -44.50
CA SER A 3 -24.87 -7.28 -45.31
C SER A 3 -23.84 -6.21 -44.94
N ILE A 4 -23.33 -5.46 -45.93
CA ILE A 4 -22.38 -4.35 -45.75
C ILE A 4 -22.89 -3.35 -44.70
N ARG A 5 -24.19 -3.08 -44.66
CA ARG A 5 -24.82 -2.20 -43.66
C ARG A 5 -24.68 -2.73 -42.22
N SER A 6 -24.82 -4.05 -42.04
CA SER A 6 -24.65 -4.70 -40.74
C SER A 6 -23.19 -4.64 -40.27
N LYS A 7 -22.23 -4.82 -41.18
CA LYS A 7 -20.79 -4.69 -40.87
C LYS A 7 -20.40 -3.25 -40.47
N VAL A 8 -20.96 -2.25 -41.14
CA VAL A 8 -20.73 -0.83 -40.79
C VAL A 8 -21.34 -0.49 -39.42
N GLN A 9 -22.57 -0.94 -39.14
CA GLN A 9 -23.21 -0.72 -37.84
C GLN A 9 -22.44 -1.38 -36.68
N LYS A 10 -21.95 -2.62 -36.87
CA LYS A 10 -21.12 -3.29 -35.86
C LYS A 10 -19.83 -2.52 -35.57
N ARG A 11 -19.13 -2.03 -36.59
CA ARG A 11 -17.91 -1.24 -36.43
C ARG A 11 -18.14 0.09 -35.70
N ILE A 12 -19.25 0.77 -35.97
CA ILE A 12 -19.63 1.99 -35.26
C ILE A 12 -19.89 1.68 -33.78
N ALA A 13 -20.70 0.66 -33.50
CA ALA A 13 -21.02 0.25 -32.12
C ALA A 13 -19.77 -0.21 -31.33
N GLU A 14 -18.87 -0.98 -31.96
CA GLU A 14 -17.60 -1.40 -31.33
C GLU A 14 -16.69 -0.21 -31.04
N LYS A 15 -16.61 0.77 -31.95
CA LYS A 15 -15.83 1.98 -31.76
C LYS A 15 -16.38 2.82 -30.60
N GLU A 16 -17.69 3.05 -30.57
CA GLU A 16 -18.34 3.78 -29.48
C GLU A 16 -18.19 3.08 -28.14
N LYS A 17 -18.31 1.74 -28.09
CA LYS A 17 -18.09 0.96 -26.87
C LYS A 17 -16.66 1.13 -26.38
N ARG A 18 -15.67 1.05 -27.28
CA ARG A 18 -14.26 1.22 -26.94
C ARG A 18 -13.94 2.64 -26.46
N GLU A 19 -14.56 3.66 -27.04
CA GLU A 19 -14.41 5.05 -26.60
C GLU A 19 -15.01 5.24 -25.19
N ARG A 20 -16.23 4.76 -24.94
CA ARG A 20 -16.85 4.80 -23.61
C ARG A 20 -16.03 4.05 -22.55
N GLU A 21 -15.49 2.88 -22.87
CA GLU A 21 -14.62 2.13 -21.96
C GLU A 21 -13.31 2.88 -21.66
N ARG A 22 -12.75 3.59 -22.65
CA ARG A 22 -11.55 4.42 -22.44
C ARG A 22 -11.85 5.62 -21.56
N GLU A 23 -12.93 6.33 -21.83
CA GLU A 23 -13.36 7.48 -21.04
C GLU A 23 -13.63 7.06 -19.59
N ALA A 24 -14.36 5.96 -19.38
CA ALA A 24 -14.61 5.41 -18.05
C ALA A 24 -13.32 5.07 -17.31
N ARG A 25 -12.35 4.42 -17.99
CA ARG A 25 -11.04 4.11 -17.39
C ARG A 25 -10.26 5.37 -16.98
N VAL A 26 -10.27 6.40 -17.81
CA VAL A 26 -9.59 7.66 -17.51
C VAL A 26 -10.25 8.36 -16.33
N GLN A 27 -11.60 8.42 -16.30
CA GLN A 27 -12.33 9.01 -15.18
C GLN A 27 -12.07 8.26 -13.87
N GLU A 28 -12.05 6.92 -13.93
CA GLU A 28 -11.76 6.08 -12.79
C GLU A 28 -10.33 6.27 -12.27
N GLU A 29 -9.34 6.34 -13.17
CA GLU A 29 -7.95 6.61 -12.81
C GLU A 29 -7.80 7.99 -12.16
N LEU A 30 -8.46 9.02 -12.70
CA LEU A 30 -8.46 10.37 -12.10
C LEU A 30 -9.12 10.38 -10.71
N ARG A 31 -10.23 9.66 -10.55
CA ARG A 31 -10.92 9.51 -9.26
C ARG A 31 -10.00 8.86 -8.23
N LEU A 32 -9.31 7.78 -8.63
CA LEU A 32 -8.37 7.08 -7.77
C LEU A 32 -7.17 7.94 -7.39
N GLN A 33 -6.60 8.68 -8.34
CA GLN A 33 -5.49 9.61 -8.09
C GLN A 33 -5.90 10.73 -7.11
N ALA A 34 -7.12 11.25 -7.24
CA ALA A 34 -7.65 12.23 -6.28
C ALA A 34 -7.78 11.63 -4.88
N ALA A 35 -8.32 10.42 -4.76
CA ALA A 35 -8.51 9.71 -3.49
C ALA A 35 -7.18 9.39 -2.78
N LEU A 36 -6.15 8.98 -3.53
CA LEU A 36 -4.81 8.74 -3.00
C LEU A 36 -4.18 10.04 -2.49
N LYS A 37 -4.32 11.13 -3.26
CA LYS A 37 -3.78 12.44 -2.88
C LYS A 37 -4.45 12.98 -1.61
N GLU A 38 -5.76 12.82 -1.46
CA GLU A 38 -6.50 13.18 -0.24
C GLU A 38 -5.98 12.42 1.00
N ARG A 39 -5.53 11.18 0.80
CA ARG A 39 -4.94 10.32 1.83
C ARG A 39 -3.44 10.57 2.06
N ASN A 40 -2.87 11.63 1.48
CA ASN A 40 -1.43 11.91 1.52
C ASN A 40 -0.60 10.72 1.00
N ILE A 41 -1.08 10.02 -0.02
CA ILE A 41 -0.34 8.95 -0.68
C ILE A 41 0.19 9.47 -2.01
N TYR A 42 1.49 9.29 -2.23
CA TYR A 42 2.16 9.74 -3.44
C TYR A 42 2.82 8.56 -4.14
N SER A 43 2.55 8.37 -5.42
CA SER A 43 3.32 7.43 -6.24
C SER A 43 4.76 7.91 -6.38
N GLU A 44 5.70 6.97 -6.33
CA GLU A 44 7.09 7.23 -6.72
C GLU A 44 7.12 7.77 -8.15
N SER A 45 8.01 8.73 -8.43
CA SER A 45 8.28 9.17 -9.79
C SER A 45 8.79 7.97 -10.57
N LYS A 46 7.97 7.40 -11.47
CA LYS A 46 8.36 6.28 -12.33
C LYS A 46 9.74 6.57 -12.93
N GLU A 47 10.76 5.80 -12.54
CA GLU A 47 11.91 5.61 -13.41
C GLU A 47 11.37 4.92 -14.67
N GLU A 48 11.48 5.61 -15.80
CA GLU A 48 11.03 5.09 -17.10
C GLU A 48 11.69 3.72 -17.35
N GLY A 49 10.90 2.65 -17.39
CA GLY A 49 11.36 1.33 -17.87
C GLY A 49 11.19 0.14 -16.94
N LYS A 50 10.81 0.30 -15.66
CA LYS A 50 10.46 -0.84 -14.79
C LYS A 50 8.95 -1.00 -14.71
N ALA A 51 8.40 -1.91 -15.51
CA ALA A 51 7.08 -2.47 -15.20
C ALA A 51 7.24 -3.32 -13.92
N SER A 52 6.51 -2.98 -12.86
CA SER A 52 6.40 -3.86 -11.69
C SER A 52 5.92 -5.22 -12.18
N SER A 53 6.65 -6.29 -11.84
CA SER A 53 6.31 -7.66 -12.23
C SER A 53 5.05 -8.18 -11.52
N HIS A 54 4.57 -7.46 -10.51
CA HIS A 54 3.45 -7.86 -9.67
C HIS A 54 2.22 -7.02 -9.97
N ASP A 55 1.06 -7.66 -10.08
CA ASP A 55 -0.23 -7.01 -10.34
C ASP A 55 -0.83 -6.37 -9.07
N TYR A 56 0.01 -5.72 -8.26
CA TYR A 56 -0.43 -4.98 -7.08
C TYR A 56 -1.11 -3.68 -7.53
N ARG A 57 -2.42 -3.60 -7.31
CA ARG A 57 -3.23 -2.43 -7.70
C ARG A 57 -4.08 -1.96 -6.54
N VAL A 58 -4.17 -0.63 -6.41
CA VAL A 58 -5.18 0.02 -5.60
C VAL A 58 -6.52 -0.10 -6.29
N ARG A 59 -7.57 -0.40 -5.53
CA ARG A 59 -8.95 -0.45 -6.01
C ARG A 59 -9.91 0.07 -4.94
N TRP A 60 -11.12 0.44 -5.35
CA TRP A 60 -12.19 0.71 -4.41
C TRP A 60 -12.64 -0.58 -3.72
N ASP A 61 -13.08 -0.44 -2.48
CA ASP A 61 -13.78 -1.51 -1.79
C ASP A 61 -15.19 -1.68 -2.39
N GLU A 62 -15.60 -2.92 -2.59
CA GLU A 62 -16.92 -3.26 -3.13
C GLU A 62 -18.00 -3.15 -2.05
N GLU A 63 -17.62 -3.33 -0.79
CA GLU A 63 -18.52 -3.24 0.37
C GLU A 63 -18.65 -1.81 0.91
N ASP A 64 -17.62 -0.98 0.72
CA ASP A 64 -17.58 0.42 1.12
C ASP A 64 -17.03 1.32 -0.02
N PRO A 65 -17.92 1.91 -0.86
CA PRO A 65 -17.52 2.62 -2.08
C PRO A 65 -16.64 3.87 -1.89
N ASP A 66 -16.50 4.37 -0.66
CA ASP A 66 -15.64 5.51 -0.32
C ASP A 66 -14.25 5.08 0.19
N SER A 67 -14.09 3.78 0.43
CA SER A 67 -12.88 3.16 0.95
C SER A 67 -12.02 2.53 -0.13
N LEU A 68 -10.71 2.45 0.14
CA LEU A 68 -9.72 1.84 -0.72
C LEU A 68 -9.19 0.54 -0.15
N ILE A 69 -8.94 -0.40 -1.06
CA ILE A 69 -8.11 -1.58 -0.85
C ILE A 69 -6.75 -1.30 -1.48
N LEU A 70 -5.70 -1.31 -0.65
CA LEU A 70 -4.34 -0.99 -1.06
C LEU A 70 -3.41 -2.19 -0.88
N PRO A 71 -2.43 -2.40 -1.77
CA PRO A 71 -1.34 -3.32 -1.50
C PRO A 71 -0.42 -2.76 -0.41
N VAL A 72 -0.06 -3.60 0.56
CA VAL A 72 0.84 -3.26 1.67
C VAL A 72 1.96 -4.29 1.76
N PHE A 73 3.19 -3.81 1.98
CA PHE A 73 4.37 -4.63 2.19
C PHE A 73 4.81 -4.53 3.64
N PHE A 74 4.83 -5.66 4.35
CA PHE A 74 5.47 -5.77 5.65
C PHE A 74 6.91 -6.19 5.45
N LEU A 75 7.81 -5.30 5.83
CA LEU A 75 9.25 -5.53 5.79
C LEU A 75 9.68 -6.05 7.15
N TYR A 76 10.53 -7.08 7.16
CA TYR A 76 11.19 -7.62 8.34
C TYR A 76 12.70 -7.40 8.20
N PRO A 77 13.20 -6.18 8.49
CA PRO A 77 14.56 -5.77 8.14
C PRO A 77 15.66 -6.66 8.74
N GLN A 78 15.44 -7.17 9.96
CA GLN A 78 16.37 -8.07 10.66
C GLN A 78 16.66 -9.35 9.86
N HIS A 79 15.69 -9.81 9.05
CA HIS A 79 15.77 -11.04 8.27
C HIS A 79 15.88 -10.79 6.76
N ALA A 80 15.80 -9.54 6.31
CA ALA A 80 15.70 -9.17 4.89
C ALA A 80 14.53 -9.87 4.16
N ILE A 81 13.39 -10.00 4.85
CA ILE A 81 12.17 -10.63 4.32
C ILE A 81 11.10 -9.57 4.11
N THR A 82 10.29 -9.77 3.08
CA THR A 82 9.13 -8.94 2.77
C THR A 82 7.93 -9.84 2.53
N ASP A 83 6.84 -9.59 3.25
CA ASP A 83 5.53 -10.17 2.95
C ASP A 83 4.64 -9.14 2.26
N ALA A 84 3.96 -9.58 1.21
CA ALA A 84 3.00 -8.77 0.48
C ALA A 84 1.57 -9.10 0.91
N ILE A 85 0.81 -8.07 1.24
CA ILE A 85 -0.62 -8.11 1.53
C ILE A 85 -1.31 -7.39 0.37
N PRO A 86 -1.78 -8.12 -0.67
CA PRO A 86 -2.30 -7.49 -1.88
C PRO A 86 -3.59 -6.70 -1.64
N ASN A 87 -4.39 -7.15 -0.67
CA ASN A 87 -5.69 -6.59 -0.34
C ASN A 87 -5.72 -6.11 1.12
N PHE A 88 -5.17 -4.92 1.37
CA PHE A 88 -5.27 -4.27 2.69
C PHE A 88 -6.40 -3.24 2.65
N ALA A 89 -7.53 -3.56 3.28
CA ALA A 89 -8.64 -2.62 3.43
C ALA A 89 -8.25 -1.48 4.39
N GLU A 90 -8.38 -0.23 3.95
CA GLU A 90 -7.68 0.87 4.63
C GLU A 90 -8.15 1.17 6.06
N HIS A 91 -9.34 0.72 6.43
CA HIS A 91 -9.90 0.85 7.79
C HIS A 91 -9.65 -0.36 8.69
N THR A 92 -9.06 -1.43 8.16
CA THR A 92 -8.67 -2.59 8.98
C THR A 92 -7.46 -2.22 9.85
N PRO A 93 -7.48 -2.50 11.17
CA PRO A 93 -6.35 -2.18 12.04
C PRO A 93 -5.15 -3.09 11.75
N PHE A 94 -3.94 -2.55 11.89
CA PHE A 94 -2.71 -3.33 11.71
C PHE A 94 -2.65 -4.56 12.62
N SER A 95 -3.22 -4.49 13.82
CA SER A 95 -3.32 -5.63 14.74
C SER A 95 -4.05 -6.83 14.15
N ALA A 96 -5.07 -6.62 13.33
CA ALA A 96 -5.83 -7.71 12.72
C ALA A 96 -4.95 -8.49 11.72
N HIS A 97 -4.24 -7.76 10.85
CA HIS A 97 -3.28 -8.35 9.91
C HIS A 97 -2.14 -9.06 10.64
N LEU A 98 -1.53 -8.42 11.64
CA LEU A 98 -0.44 -9.04 12.41
C LEU A 98 -0.90 -10.30 13.15
N SER A 99 -2.12 -10.33 13.70
CA SER A 99 -2.65 -11.51 14.38
C SER A 99 -2.95 -12.65 13.42
N ALA A 100 -3.36 -12.34 12.19
CA ALA A 100 -3.57 -13.34 11.13
C ALA A 100 -2.24 -13.92 10.62
N MET A 101 -1.19 -13.09 10.48
CA MET A 101 0.13 -13.51 10.01
C MET A 101 0.97 -14.21 11.08
N PHE A 102 0.84 -13.78 12.35
CA PHE A 102 1.55 -14.33 13.50
C PHE A 102 0.57 -14.80 14.58
N PRO A 103 -0.23 -15.86 14.31
CA PRO A 103 -1.21 -16.33 15.27
C PRO A 103 -0.53 -16.89 16.52
N PRO A 104 -1.05 -16.63 17.73
CA PRO A 104 -0.42 -17.04 18.99
C PRO A 104 -0.32 -18.57 19.15
N ASN A 105 -1.19 -19.32 18.46
CA ASN A 105 -1.29 -20.77 18.54
C ASN A 105 -0.58 -21.49 17.37
N ALA A 106 0.11 -20.76 16.50
CA ALA A 106 0.85 -21.32 15.38
C ALA A 106 2.36 -21.34 15.68
N PRO A 107 3.11 -22.29 15.08
CA PRO A 107 4.57 -22.23 15.14
C PRO A 107 5.06 -20.95 14.46
N PRO A 108 6.19 -20.37 14.93
CA PRO A 108 6.79 -19.21 14.28
C PRO A 108 7.17 -19.54 12.82
N PRO A 109 7.21 -18.53 11.94
CA PRO A 109 7.72 -18.74 10.58
C PRO A 109 9.12 -19.35 10.60
N ALA A 110 9.47 -20.16 9.59
CA ALA A 110 10.75 -20.87 9.55
C ALA A 110 11.99 -19.95 9.62
N TRP A 111 11.84 -18.69 9.20
CA TRP A 111 12.89 -17.68 9.27
C TRP A 111 13.04 -17.04 10.65
N ASP A 112 11.99 -17.07 11.49
CA ASP A 112 11.99 -16.55 12.86
C ASP A 112 12.52 -17.62 13.83
N THR A 113 13.79 -17.97 13.66
CA THR A 113 14.47 -19.01 14.47
C THR A 113 14.49 -18.70 15.98
N LYS A 114 14.33 -17.43 16.37
CA LYS A 114 14.31 -16.99 17.77
C LYS A 114 12.89 -16.87 18.34
N GLY A 115 11.84 -16.99 17.53
CA GLY A 115 10.45 -16.84 17.96
C GLY A 115 10.13 -15.44 18.47
N GLU A 116 10.75 -14.40 17.89
CA GLU A 116 10.62 -13.02 18.33
C GLU A 116 9.40 -12.32 17.71
N TYR A 117 8.86 -12.84 16.60
CA TYR A 117 7.75 -12.25 15.85
C TYR A 117 6.39 -12.68 16.40
N ILE A 118 6.14 -12.31 17.65
CA ILE A 118 4.85 -12.50 18.33
C ILE A 118 4.00 -11.25 18.13
N ALA A 119 2.78 -11.38 17.59
CA ALA A 119 1.91 -10.24 17.23
C ALA A 119 1.82 -9.15 18.31
N ASP A 120 1.72 -9.52 19.59
CA ASP A 120 1.67 -8.60 20.73
C ASP A 120 2.98 -7.90 21.08
N LYS A 121 4.12 -8.46 20.66
CA LYS A 121 5.46 -7.88 20.83
C LYS A 121 5.98 -7.16 19.60
N LEU A 122 5.28 -7.25 18.47
CA LEU A 122 5.67 -6.52 17.26
C LEU A 122 5.36 -5.02 17.36
N VAL A 123 6.11 -4.21 16.65
CA VAL A 123 5.88 -2.78 16.43
C VAL A 123 5.95 -2.50 14.94
N VAL A 124 5.17 -1.52 14.50
CA VAL A 124 5.07 -1.15 13.08
C VAL A 124 5.57 0.28 12.92
N TYR A 125 6.36 0.51 11.88
CA TYR A 125 6.87 1.82 11.52
C TYR A 125 6.59 2.13 10.05
N ALA A 126 6.21 3.37 9.79
CA ALA A 126 6.11 3.94 8.45
C ALA A 126 7.18 5.01 8.27
N VAL A 127 7.66 5.19 7.05
CA VAL A 127 8.57 6.29 6.71
C VAL A 127 7.90 7.16 5.65
N THR A 128 7.78 8.45 5.93
CA THR A 128 7.16 9.39 4.99
C THR A 128 8.13 9.78 3.86
N ARG A 129 7.60 10.42 2.82
CA ARG A 129 8.39 10.98 1.72
C ARG A 129 9.39 12.05 2.20
N ARG A 130 9.03 12.85 3.21
CA ARG A 130 9.96 13.76 3.92
C ARG A 130 10.81 13.06 4.97
N LYS A 131 10.90 11.73 4.89
CA LYS A 131 11.76 10.86 5.68
C LYS A 131 11.38 10.76 7.16
N ARG A 132 10.24 11.32 7.60
CA ARG A 132 9.80 11.19 9.00
C ARG A 132 9.55 9.73 9.34
N VAL A 133 10.01 9.30 10.52
CA VAL A 133 9.78 7.95 11.03
C VAL A 133 8.58 7.99 11.96
N LEU A 134 7.49 7.33 11.56
CA LEU A 134 6.24 7.28 12.31
C LEU A 134 6.11 5.92 12.98
N LYS A 135 5.97 5.91 14.31
CA LYS A 135 5.58 4.70 15.04
C LYS A 135 4.07 4.51 14.88
N VAL A 136 3.66 3.42 14.26
CA VAL A 136 2.26 3.09 14.00
C VAL A 136 1.69 2.34 15.20
N GLY A 137 0.63 2.88 15.80
CA GLY A 137 -0.11 2.20 16.85
C GLY A 137 -0.84 0.98 16.30
N LYS A 138 -0.83 -0.15 17.01
CA LYS A 138 -1.43 -1.42 16.53
C LYS A 138 -2.92 -1.32 16.18
N ARG A 139 -3.64 -0.46 16.89
CA ARG A 139 -5.08 -0.21 16.68
C ARG A 139 -5.36 0.83 15.59
N MET A 140 -4.32 1.49 15.07
CA MET A 140 -4.48 2.37 13.92
C MET A 140 -4.79 1.52 12.69
N SER A 141 -5.61 2.08 11.81
CA SER A 141 -5.83 1.62 10.45
C SER A 141 -4.83 2.27 9.49
N LEU A 142 -4.80 1.83 8.23
CA LEU A 142 -3.98 2.50 7.21
C LEU A 142 -4.45 3.95 6.99
N ALA A 143 -5.76 4.19 7.00
CA ALA A 143 -6.33 5.53 6.91
C ALA A 143 -5.87 6.46 8.05
N ASP A 144 -5.74 5.95 9.28
CA ASP A 144 -5.17 6.71 10.41
C ASP A 144 -3.71 7.09 10.17
N VAL A 145 -2.91 6.15 9.63
CA VAL A 145 -1.50 6.42 9.32
C VAL A 145 -1.37 7.43 8.20
N CYS A 146 -2.18 7.31 7.14
CA CYS A 146 -2.26 8.27 6.03
C CYS A 146 -2.56 9.70 6.51
N ARG A 147 -3.51 9.86 7.43
CA ARG A 147 -3.77 11.15 8.09
C ARG A 147 -2.55 11.65 8.88
N SER A 148 -1.93 10.77 9.67
CA SER A 148 -0.76 11.11 10.52
C SER A 148 0.50 11.43 9.69
N ALA A 149 0.61 10.83 8.50
CA ALA A 149 1.71 11.01 7.56
C ALA A 149 1.63 12.31 6.76
N GLY A 150 0.46 12.97 6.75
CA GLY A 150 0.32 14.31 6.19
C GLY A 150 1.32 15.29 6.81
N GLY A 151 1.85 16.19 5.98
CA GLY A 151 2.70 17.29 6.41
C GLY A 151 1.91 18.41 7.07
N LYS A 152 2.61 19.47 7.49
CA LYS A 152 1.93 20.72 7.86
C LYS A 152 1.25 21.34 6.63
N GLU A 153 0.36 22.29 6.86
CA GLU A 153 -0.32 23.01 5.78
C GLU A 153 0.70 23.54 4.74
N GLY A 154 0.49 23.20 3.47
CA GLY A 154 1.40 23.54 2.37
C GLY A 154 2.57 22.57 2.14
N GLU A 155 2.86 21.66 3.09
CA GLU A 155 3.89 20.63 2.92
C GLU A 155 3.31 19.40 2.22
N LYS A 156 3.87 19.06 1.05
CA LYS A 156 3.64 17.76 0.40
C LYS A 156 4.45 16.68 1.11
N ASP A 157 3.95 16.20 2.24
CA ASP A 157 4.44 15.02 2.95
C ASP A 157 3.34 13.98 3.10
N GLY A 158 3.74 12.72 3.22
CA GLY A 158 2.83 11.59 3.16
C GLY A 158 3.55 10.27 2.97
N LEU A 159 2.79 9.20 2.75
CA LEU A 159 3.35 7.90 2.42
C LEU A 159 3.70 7.85 0.94
N GLU A 160 4.81 7.17 0.62
CA GLU A 160 5.25 6.96 -0.76
C GLU A 160 4.91 5.53 -1.18
N MET A 161 4.23 5.39 -2.31
CA MET A 161 3.89 4.12 -2.92
C MET A 161 4.98 3.68 -3.88
N ARG A 162 5.54 2.50 -3.64
CA ARG A 162 6.61 1.88 -4.41
C ARG A 162 6.14 0.51 -4.89
N ASP A 163 6.45 0.16 -6.13
CA ASP A 163 6.04 -1.12 -6.76
C ASP A 163 4.52 -1.45 -6.65
N GLY A 164 3.68 -0.41 -6.53
CA GLY A 164 2.22 -0.55 -6.42
C GLY A 164 1.69 -0.73 -5.00
N GLY A 165 2.53 -0.64 -3.95
CA GLY A 165 2.12 -0.77 -2.56
C GLY A 165 2.83 0.15 -1.57
N LEU A 166 2.33 0.16 -0.34
CA LEU A 166 2.90 0.93 0.77
C LEU A 166 3.75 0.04 1.68
N ALA A 167 4.95 0.50 2.05
CA ALA A 167 5.87 -0.30 2.84
C ALA A 167 5.90 0.11 4.32
N PHE A 168 5.87 -0.89 5.19
CA PHE A 168 5.92 -0.74 6.65
C PHE A 168 6.95 -1.69 7.24
N ALA A 169 7.82 -1.18 8.11
CA ALA A 169 8.74 -2.02 8.86
C ALA A 169 8.01 -2.64 10.05
N VAL A 170 8.11 -3.96 10.21
CA VAL A 170 7.56 -4.73 11.32
C VAL A 170 8.73 -5.36 12.06
N LEU A 171 8.87 -5.04 13.34
CA LEU A 171 10.04 -5.37 14.15
C LEU A 171 9.60 -5.86 15.53
N PRO A 172 10.37 -6.76 16.18
CA PRO A 172 10.21 -7.02 17.60
C PRO A 172 10.50 -5.76 18.41
N LYS A 173 9.63 -5.46 19.39
CA LYS A 173 9.83 -4.37 20.35
C LYS A 173 11.10 -4.63 21.18
N GLY A 174 11.94 -3.62 21.36
CA GLY A 174 13.22 -3.74 22.08
C GLY A 174 14.43 -3.30 21.26
N GLU A 175 15.52 -4.05 21.32
CA GLU A 175 16.79 -3.66 20.71
C GLU A 175 16.71 -3.55 19.18
N GLU A 176 16.02 -4.48 18.53
CA GLU A 176 15.87 -4.48 17.06
C GLU A 176 15.10 -3.26 16.55
N GLU A 177 14.02 -2.86 17.24
CA GLU A 177 13.28 -1.64 16.89
C GLU A 177 14.16 -0.38 17.03
N GLN A 178 14.96 -0.30 18.10
CA GLN A 178 15.82 0.86 18.38
C GLN A 178 16.93 0.97 17.33
N ARG A 179 17.61 -0.15 17.06
CA ARG A 179 18.66 -0.24 16.05
C ARG A 179 18.17 0.18 14.67
N TRP A 180 16.99 -0.30 14.27
CA TRP A 180 16.41 0.07 12.97
C TRP A 180 16.07 1.56 12.90
N VAL A 181 15.46 2.13 13.96
CA VAL A 181 15.13 3.57 13.99
C VAL A 181 16.40 4.42 13.89
N GLU A 182 17.47 4.07 14.60
CA GLU A 182 18.76 4.76 14.52
C GLU A 182 19.38 4.67 13.13
N GLN A 183 19.35 3.47 12.52
CA GLN A 183 19.84 3.27 11.16
C GLN A 183 19.09 4.14 10.15
N VAL A 184 17.76 4.15 10.20
CA VAL A 184 16.94 4.96 9.29
C VAL A 184 17.25 6.44 9.48
N LYS A 185 17.38 6.92 10.73
CA LYS A 185 17.75 8.32 11.00
C LYS A 185 19.10 8.69 10.38
N ARG A 186 20.10 7.82 10.56
CA ARG A 186 21.46 8.01 10.01
C ARG A 186 21.49 8.03 8.49
N GLU A 187 20.88 7.04 7.84
CA GLU A 187 20.87 6.92 6.37
C GLU A 187 20.08 8.05 5.69
N ARG A 188 19.08 8.58 6.38
CA ARG A 188 18.16 9.57 5.82
C ARG A 188 18.55 11.02 6.12
N GLY A 189 19.63 11.25 6.87
CA GLY A 189 20.23 12.56 7.10
C GLY A 189 19.52 13.40 8.17
N PHE A 190 19.09 12.75 9.26
CA PHE A 190 18.59 13.43 10.46
C PHE A 190 19.72 13.87 11.39
#